data_AF-B8ZV53-F1
#
_entry.id   AF-B8ZV53-F1
#
_cell.length_a   1.000
_cell.length_b   1.000
_cell.length_c   1.000
_cell.angle_alpha   90.00
_cell.angle_beta   90.00
_cell.angle_gamma   90.00
#
_symmetry.space_group_name_H-M   'P 1'
#
loop_
_entity.id
_entity.type
_entity.pdbx_description
1 polymer ?
#
loop_
_entity_poly.entity_id
_entity_poly.type
_entity_poly.pdbx_seq_one_letter_code
_entity_poly.pdbx_strand_id
1 'polypeptide(L)'
;VHVLYNLSPAELYEQSFDQKKSSFITSTGALATLSGAKTGRSPRDKRVVKDETTEKELWWGKGSPNIEMDERTFLMNRERAVDYLNSLEKVYVNDQFLNWDPENRIKVRIIASRAYHSLFMHNMCIRPTDEELANFGTPDFTIYNAGQFPCNRYTAFMTSPTSISMNLARKEMVILGTQYAGEMKKGLFSLMHYLMPKRGILSLHSGCNMGKGGDVALFFGLSGTGKTTLSTDHNRLLIGDDEHCWSDNGVSNIEGGCYAKCIDLSREKEPDIWNAIKFGTVLENVVFNERTRDVDYSDKSITENTRAAYPIEYIPNAKIPCVGPHPKNIILLACDAYGVLPPVSKLNLAQTMYHFISGYTAIVAGTEDGIKEPTATFSACFGAAFLMLHPTKYAAMLAEKMQKYGATGWLVNTGWSGGAYGVGKRIKLPYTRKIIDAIHSGELLTANYKKTDVFGLEIPTAIDGVPSEILDPINTWSDKAEYKETLLKLAGLFKKNFE
;
A
#
# COMPACT_ATOMS: atom_id res chain seq x y z
N VAL A 1 4.85 -34.00 -8.97
CA VAL A 1 4.03 -32.79 -8.80
C VAL A 1 3.21 -32.53 -10.06
N HIS A 2 1.90 -32.33 -9.93
CA HIS A 2 1.02 -31.82 -10.99
C HIS A 2 1.10 -30.29 -11.04
N VAL A 3 1.40 -29.72 -12.20
CA VAL A 3 1.52 -28.28 -12.37
C VAL A 3 0.25 -27.74 -13.00
N LEU A 4 -0.45 -26.86 -12.29
CA LEU A 4 -1.74 -26.30 -12.70
C LEU A 4 -1.54 -24.84 -13.12
N TYR A 5 -1.64 -24.59 -14.43
CA TYR A 5 -1.34 -23.29 -15.03
C TYR A 5 -2.59 -22.43 -15.21
N ASN A 6 -2.51 -21.16 -14.83
CA ASN A 6 -3.47 -20.10 -15.15
C ASN A 6 -4.94 -20.49 -14.91
N LEU A 7 -5.21 -21.25 -13.85
CA LEU A 7 -6.54 -21.71 -13.51
C LEU A 7 -7.52 -20.54 -13.36
N SER A 8 -8.76 -20.77 -13.79
CA SER A 8 -9.86 -19.83 -13.56
C SER A 8 -10.16 -19.68 -12.06
N PRO A 9 -10.82 -18.57 -11.65
CA PRO A 9 -11.27 -18.43 -10.26
C PRO A 9 -12.13 -19.61 -9.77
N ALA A 10 -12.98 -20.18 -10.61
CA ALA A 10 -13.81 -21.33 -10.25
C ALA A 10 -12.95 -22.58 -9.95
N GLU A 11 -12.01 -22.92 -10.82
CA GLU A 11 -11.08 -24.03 -10.58
C GLU A 11 -10.24 -23.76 -9.32
N LEU A 12 -9.77 -22.54 -9.10
CA LEU A 12 -9.00 -22.18 -7.89
C LEU A 12 -9.82 -22.31 -6.60
N TYR A 13 -11.14 -22.10 -6.66
CA TYR A 13 -12.03 -22.42 -5.55
C TYR A 13 -12.07 -23.92 -5.30
N GLU A 14 -12.31 -24.74 -6.32
CA GLU A 14 -12.32 -26.21 -6.19
C GLU A 14 -11.01 -26.74 -5.59
N GLN A 15 -9.87 -26.27 -6.11
CA GLN A 15 -8.54 -26.63 -5.62
C GLN A 15 -8.27 -26.14 -4.18
N SER A 16 -8.98 -25.11 -3.72
CA SER A 16 -8.83 -24.56 -2.36
C SER A 16 -9.47 -25.43 -1.27
N PHE A 17 -10.40 -26.32 -1.62
CA PHE A 17 -11.12 -27.16 -0.65
C PHE A 17 -10.48 -28.53 -0.39
N ASP A 18 -9.68 -29.03 -1.35
CA ASP A 18 -8.89 -30.26 -1.18
C ASP A 18 -7.86 -30.15 -0.04
N GLN A 19 -7.44 -28.93 0.31
CA GLN A 19 -6.41 -28.68 1.32
C GLN A 19 -7.03 -28.51 2.74
N LYS A 20 -7.11 -29.63 3.48
CA LYS A 20 -7.34 -29.70 4.96
C LYS A 20 -8.02 -28.46 5.57
N LYS A 21 -9.34 -28.31 5.41
CA LYS A 21 -10.22 -27.34 6.12
C LYS A 21 -9.62 -25.92 6.37
N SER A 22 -8.82 -25.40 5.44
CA SER A 22 -8.13 -24.11 5.61
C SER A 22 -8.78 -22.97 4.81
N SER A 23 -9.77 -23.31 3.99
CA SER A 23 -10.51 -22.38 3.14
C SER A 23 -12.00 -22.67 3.22
N PHE A 24 -12.82 -21.62 3.17
CA PHE A 24 -14.27 -21.67 3.31
C PHE A 24 -14.92 -20.70 2.33
N ILE A 25 -16.19 -20.95 2.00
CA ILE A 25 -17.03 -20.01 1.26
C ILE A 25 -17.86 -19.22 2.28
N THR A 26 -17.83 -17.90 2.20
CA THR A 26 -18.66 -17.01 3.01
C THR A 26 -20.07 -16.87 2.42
N SER A 27 -20.99 -16.23 3.14
CA SER A 27 -22.36 -16.01 2.66
C SER A 27 -22.44 -15.16 1.38
N THR A 28 -21.39 -14.39 1.08
CA THR A 28 -21.27 -13.61 -0.16
C THR A 28 -20.65 -14.39 -1.33
N GLY A 29 -20.19 -15.62 -1.09
CA GLY A 29 -19.46 -16.43 -2.07
C GLY A 29 -17.95 -16.15 -2.13
N ALA A 30 -17.41 -15.26 -1.31
CA ALA A 30 -15.97 -15.02 -1.22
C ALA A 30 -15.24 -16.21 -0.58
N LEU A 31 -13.99 -16.45 -0.99
CA LEU A 31 -13.12 -17.48 -0.42
C LEU A 31 -12.43 -16.93 0.82
N ALA A 32 -12.87 -17.34 2.01
CA ALA A 32 -12.20 -17.04 3.26
C ALA A 32 -11.07 -18.04 3.56
N THR A 33 -9.91 -17.57 4.01
CA THR A 33 -8.78 -18.42 4.39
C THR A 33 -7.93 -17.81 5.51
N LEU A 34 -7.01 -18.61 6.04
CA LEU A 34 -6.03 -18.22 7.06
C LEU A 34 -4.62 -18.22 6.48
N SER A 35 -3.84 -17.20 6.83
CA SER A 35 -2.41 -17.10 6.47
C SER A 35 -1.47 -17.71 7.52
N GLY A 36 -2.02 -18.46 8.48
CA GLY A 36 -1.26 -19.13 9.53
C GLY A 36 -0.67 -18.16 10.55
N ALA A 37 0.54 -18.45 11.05
CA ALA A 37 1.17 -17.68 12.12
C ALA A 37 1.51 -16.22 11.76
N LYS A 38 1.58 -15.89 10.46
CA LYS A 38 1.89 -14.55 9.97
C LYS A 38 0.64 -13.96 9.35
N THR A 39 0.04 -12.99 10.02
CA THR A 39 -1.17 -12.25 9.58
C THR A 39 -0.84 -10.88 8.99
N GLY A 40 0.44 -10.65 8.71
CA GLY A 40 0.98 -9.41 8.17
C GLY A 40 2.41 -9.61 7.66
N ARG A 41 3.01 -8.52 7.17
CA ARG A 41 4.37 -8.54 6.61
C ARG A 41 5.43 -8.85 7.68
N SER A 42 6.55 -9.42 7.23
CA SER A 42 7.72 -9.73 8.05
C SER A 42 8.94 -8.90 7.58
N PRO A 43 8.96 -7.56 7.77
CA PRO A 43 10.01 -6.69 7.24
C PRO A 43 11.42 -7.05 7.75
N ARG A 44 11.53 -7.59 8.97
CA ARG A 44 12.80 -8.05 9.55
C ARG A 44 13.36 -9.31 8.87
N ASP A 45 12.54 -10.03 8.11
CA ASP A 45 12.90 -11.25 7.39
C ASP A 45 13.02 -11.01 5.86
N LYS A 46 12.80 -9.77 5.38
CA LYS A 46 13.09 -9.35 4.01
C LYS A 46 14.61 -9.40 3.78
N ARG A 47 15.04 -9.93 2.64
CA ARG A 47 16.46 -9.99 2.22
C ARG A 47 16.59 -9.66 0.75
N VAL A 48 17.67 -8.99 0.38
CA VAL A 48 18.02 -8.70 -1.01
C VAL A 48 19.46 -9.12 -1.24
N VAL A 49 19.71 -9.86 -2.32
CA VAL A 49 21.08 -10.26 -2.68
C VAL A 49 21.91 -9.02 -2.97
N LYS A 50 23.07 -8.91 -2.32
CA LYS A 50 24.04 -7.84 -2.52
C LYS A 50 25.18 -8.37 -3.39
N ASP A 51 25.14 -7.97 -4.65
CA ASP A 51 26.16 -8.20 -5.68
C ASP A 51 26.83 -6.86 -6.06
N GLU A 52 27.78 -6.89 -7.00
CA GLU A 52 28.53 -5.71 -7.43
C GLU A 52 27.67 -4.56 -7.97
N THR A 53 26.46 -4.87 -8.49
CA THR A 53 25.53 -3.88 -9.04
C THR A 53 24.66 -3.30 -7.94
N THR A 54 23.98 -4.17 -7.19
CA THR A 54 23.04 -3.81 -6.14
C THR A 54 23.73 -3.17 -4.93
N GLU A 55 25.00 -3.48 -4.66
CA GLU A 55 25.79 -2.79 -3.64
C GLU A 55 25.86 -1.28 -3.90
N LYS A 56 25.99 -0.88 -5.17
CA LYS A 56 26.14 0.53 -5.58
C LYS A 56 24.80 1.23 -5.78
N GLU A 57 23.79 0.49 -6.24
CA GLU A 57 22.50 1.06 -6.63
C GLU A 57 21.48 1.12 -5.49
N LEU A 58 21.43 0.09 -4.63
CA LEU A 58 20.39 -0.01 -3.62
C LEU A 58 20.72 0.80 -2.38
N TRP A 59 19.67 1.24 -1.69
CA TRP A 59 19.80 1.82 -0.38
C TRP A 59 20.07 0.73 0.65
N TRP A 60 21.23 0.78 1.29
CA TRP A 60 21.63 -0.13 2.36
C TRP A 60 21.82 0.63 3.69
N GLY A 61 21.86 -0.12 4.80
CA GLY A 61 22.22 0.43 6.12
C GLY A 61 21.03 0.97 6.92
N LYS A 62 21.32 1.87 7.86
CA LYS A 62 20.34 2.37 8.83
C LYS A 62 19.17 3.07 8.12
N GLY A 63 17.94 2.71 8.50
CA GLY A 63 16.71 3.25 7.93
C GLY A 63 16.25 2.55 6.64
N SER A 64 17.14 1.82 5.95
CA SER A 64 16.78 1.08 4.75
C SER A 64 15.92 -0.15 5.07
N PRO A 65 14.90 -0.47 4.26
CA PRO A 65 14.19 -1.75 4.35
C PRO A 65 15.00 -2.93 3.77
N ASN A 66 16.12 -2.66 3.09
CA ASN A 66 16.88 -3.67 2.36
C ASN A 66 17.97 -4.23 3.27
N ILE A 67 17.81 -5.51 3.63
CA ILE A 67 18.76 -6.26 4.44
C ILE A 67 19.52 -7.18 3.50
N GLU A 68 20.84 -7.12 3.54
CA GLU A 68 21.71 -7.85 2.61
C GLU A 68 21.68 -9.36 2.83
N MET A 69 22.01 -10.09 1.76
CA MET A 69 22.24 -11.52 1.72
C MET A 69 23.24 -11.83 0.58
N ASP A 70 24.03 -12.89 0.72
CA ASP A 70 24.87 -13.36 -0.39
C ASP A 70 24.10 -14.26 -1.37
N GLU A 71 24.62 -14.42 -2.59
CA GLU A 71 23.98 -15.24 -3.62
C GLU A 71 23.89 -16.72 -3.20
N ARG A 72 24.92 -17.25 -2.52
CA ARG A 72 24.96 -18.66 -2.10
C ARG A 72 23.80 -18.99 -1.17
N THR A 73 23.53 -18.12 -0.20
CA THR A 73 22.43 -18.25 0.76
C THR A 73 21.09 -18.14 0.05
N PHE A 74 20.96 -17.21 -0.90
CA PHE A 74 19.76 -17.12 -1.72
C PHE A 74 19.50 -18.42 -2.49
N LEU A 75 20.54 -19.00 -3.12
CA LEU A 75 20.43 -20.26 -3.83
C LEU A 75 20.03 -21.43 -2.91
N MET A 76 20.55 -21.49 -1.68
CA MET A 76 20.12 -22.48 -0.69
C MET A 76 18.62 -22.34 -0.34
N ASN A 77 18.13 -21.12 -0.14
CA ASN A 77 16.72 -20.89 0.11
C ASN A 77 15.86 -21.20 -1.13
N ARG A 78 16.33 -20.85 -2.31
CA ARG A 78 15.69 -21.18 -3.59
C ARG A 78 15.58 -22.68 -3.79
N GLU A 79 16.66 -23.43 -3.57
CA GLU A 79 16.68 -24.89 -3.66
C GLU A 79 15.68 -25.52 -2.69
N ARG A 80 15.69 -25.09 -1.41
CA ARG A 80 14.67 -25.52 -0.43
C ARG A 80 13.23 -25.25 -0.87
N ALA A 81 12.97 -24.08 -1.45
CA ALA A 81 11.64 -23.73 -1.94
C ALA A 81 11.23 -24.62 -3.12
N VAL A 82 12.14 -24.85 -4.07
CA VAL A 82 11.92 -25.71 -5.23
C VAL A 82 11.70 -27.17 -4.81
N ASP A 83 12.53 -27.70 -3.90
CA ASP A 83 12.40 -29.05 -3.36
C ASP A 83 11.04 -29.24 -2.67
N TYR A 84 10.66 -28.27 -1.83
CA TYR A 84 9.35 -28.29 -1.19
C TYR A 84 8.22 -28.29 -2.23
N LEU A 85 8.24 -27.38 -3.19
CA LEU A 85 7.21 -27.29 -4.24
C LEU A 85 7.14 -28.59 -5.06
N ASN A 86 8.27 -29.20 -5.39
CA ASN A 86 8.34 -30.47 -6.11
C ASN A 86 7.86 -31.68 -5.28
N SER A 87 7.90 -31.58 -3.95
CA SER A 87 7.39 -32.62 -3.04
C SER A 87 5.86 -32.62 -2.93
N LEU A 88 5.19 -31.56 -3.39
CA LEU A 88 3.74 -31.45 -3.34
C LEU A 88 3.07 -32.29 -4.44
N GLU A 89 1.82 -32.67 -4.19
CA GLU A 89 0.99 -33.31 -5.19
C GLU A 89 0.64 -32.33 -6.32
N LYS A 90 0.29 -31.08 -5.97
CA LYS A 90 -0.12 -30.02 -6.89
C LYS A 90 0.66 -28.73 -6.59
N VAL A 91 1.04 -28.00 -7.63
CA VAL A 91 1.54 -26.61 -7.57
C VAL A 91 0.77 -25.74 -8.54
N TYR A 92 0.57 -24.47 -8.16
CA TYR A 92 -0.21 -23.52 -8.93
C TYR A 92 0.73 -22.51 -9.56
N VAL A 93 0.62 -22.33 -10.88
CA VAL A 93 1.43 -21.38 -11.64
C VAL A 93 0.51 -20.40 -12.33
N ASN A 94 0.72 -19.10 -12.14
CA ASN A 94 0.05 -18.08 -12.92
C ASN A 94 1.03 -17.06 -13.49
N ASP A 95 0.85 -16.81 -14.78
CA ASP A 95 1.55 -15.83 -15.59
C ASP A 95 0.67 -14.57 -15.66
N GLN A 96 1.22 -13.44 -15.25
CA GLN A 96 0.48 -12.18 -15.12
C GLN A 96 1.34 -10.99 -15.54
N PHE A 97 0.72 -9.81 -15.68
CA PHE A 97 1.43 -8.56 -15.87
C PHE A 97 1.37 -7.65 -14.64
N LEU A 98 2.38 -6.80 -14.51
CA LEU A 98 2.35 -5.58 -13.71
C LEU A 98 2.38 -4.37 -14.64
N ASN A 99 1.86 -3.25 -14.14
CA ASN A 99 1.81 -1.95 -14.81
C ASN A 99 0.86 -1.91 -16.02
N TRP A 100 -0.21 -1.11 -15.92
CA TRP A 100 -1.18 -0.96 -17.01
C TRP A 100 -0.65 -0.21 -18.23
N ASP A 101 0.48 0.49 -18.11
CA ASP A 101 1.18 1.10 -19.25
C ASP A 101 1.82 0.01 -20.13
N PRO A 102 1.32 -0.24 -21.36
CA PRO A 102 1.77 -1.33 -22.19
C PRO A 102 3.25 -1.26 -22.56
N GLU A 103 3.84 -0.06 -22.64
CA GLU A 103 5.27 0.13 -22.96
C GLU A 103 6.18 -0.28 -21.78
N ASN A 104 5.62 -0.29 -20.57
CA ASN A 104 6.36 -0.48 -19.33
C ASN A 104 5.84 -1.66 -18.50
N ARG A 105 5.09 -2.57 -19.12
CA ARG A 105 4.64 -3.83 -18.52
C ARG A 105 5.81 -4.68 -18.07
N ILE A 106 5.60 -5.42 -16.98
CA ILE A 106 6.53 -6.44 -16.48
C ILE A 106 5.79 -7.77 -16.45
N LYS A 107 6.35 -8.80 -17.10
CA LYS A 107 5.82 -10.17 -17.06
C LYS A 107 6.26 -10.86 -15.79
N VAL A 108 5.32 -11.36 -14.99
CA VAL A 108 5.62 -12.06 -13.75
C VAL A 108 5.03 -13.46 -13.77
N ARG A 109 5.82 -14.43 -13.30
CA ARG A 109 5.36 -15.80 -13.05
C ARG A 109 5.34 -16.04 -11.55
N ILE A 110 4.21 -16.45 -11.01
CA ILE A 110 4.10 -16.81 -9.61
C ILE A 110 3.88 -18.32 -9.54
N ILE A 111 4.67 -18.99 -8.70
CA ILE A 111 4.59 -20.41 -8.42
C ILE A 111 4.26 -20.55 -6.94
N ALA A 112 3.10 -21.13 -6.61
CA ALA A 112 2.59 -21.17 -5.25
C ALA A 112 2.19 -22.59 -4.80
N SER A 113 2.33 -22.85 -3.50
CA SER A 113 1.93 -24.12 -2.89
C SER A 113 0.43 -24.21 -2.55
N ARG A 114 -0.28 -23.08 -2.47
CA ARG A 114 -1.71 -23.01 -2.14
C ARG A 114 -2.51 -22.35 -3.26
N ALA A 115 -3.69 -22.90 -3.56
CA ALA A 115 -4.57 -22.38 -4.60
C ALA A 115 -4.99 -20.92 -4.33
N TYR A 116 -5.27 -20.58 -3.07
CA TYR A 116 -5.66 -19.22 -2.71
C TYR A 116 -4.56 -18.18 -2.99
N HIS A 117 -3.27 -18.54 -2.92
CA HIS A 117 -2.18 -17.63 -3.28
C HIS A 117 -2.18 -17.33 -4.78
N SER A 118 -2.52 -18.32 -5.60
CA SER A 118 -2.72 -18.12 -7.04
C SER A 118 -3.95 -17.23 -7.31
N LEU A 119 -5.08 -17.48 -6.63
CA LEU A 119 -6.27 -16.63 -6.74
C LEU A 119 -6.01 -15.20 -6.27
N PHE A 120 -5.25 -15.02 -5.18
CA PHE A 120 -4.81 -13.72 -4.71
C PHE A 120 -4.01 -12.99 -5.78
N MET A 121 -3.02 -13.64 -6.41
CA MET A 121 -2.22 -13.00 -7.47
C MET A 121 -3.01 -12.80 -8.76
N HIS A 122 -3.99 -13.66 -9.07
CA HIS A 122 -4.95 -13.44 -10.15
C HIS A 122 -5.77 -12.16 -9.91
N ASN A 123 -6.12 -11.86 -8.66
CA ASN A 123 -6.82 -10.62 -8.30
C ASN A 123 -5.88 -9.42 -8.33
N MET A 124 -4.66 -9.54 -7.77
CA MET A 124 -3.76 -8.40 -7.56
C MET A 124 -2.92 -8.02 -8.78
N CYS A 125 -2.65 -8.93 -9.71
CA CYS A 125 -1.95 -8.63 -10.96
C CYS A 125 -2.92 -8.41 -12.12
N ILE A 126 -2.39 -7.88 -13.22
CA ILE A 126 -3.14 -7.68 -14.45
C ILE A 126 -3.19 -9.01 -15.18
N ARG A 127 -4.40 -9.49 -15.41
CA ARG A 127 -4.67 -10.77 -16.08
C ARG A 127 -4.38 -10.64 -17.58
N PRO A 128 -3.48 -11.48 -18.13
CA PRO A 128 -3.26 -11.54 -19.57
C PRO A 128 -4.51 -12.10 -20.26
N THR A 129 -4.73 -11.69 -21.50
CA THR A 129 -5.65 -12.35 -22.42
C THR A 129 -5.13 -13.73 -22.84
N ASP A 130 -5.99 -14.58 -23.40
CA ASP A 130 -5.57 -15.91 -23.88
C ASP A 130 -4.47 -15.82 -24.96
N GLU A 131 -4.51 -14.79 -25.82
CA GLU A 131 -3.46 -14.53 -26.81
C GLU A 131 -2.14 -14.11 -26.15
N GLU A 132 -2.19 -13.24 -25.15
CA GLU A 132 -1.00 -12.85 -24.38
C GLU A 132 -0.42 -14.02 -23.58
N LEU A 133 -1.25 -14.95 -23.09
CA LEU A 133 -0.80 -16.18 -22.44
C LEU A 133 -0.11 -17.12 -23.42
N ALA A 134 -0.71 -17.34 -24.60
CA ALA A 134 -0.12 -18.17 -25.66
C ALA A 134 1.25 -17.62 -26.10
N ASN A 135 1.42 -16.30 -26.05
CA ASN A 135 2.64 -15.60 -26.43
C ASN A 135 3.46 -15.07 -25.24
N PHE A 136 3.22 -15.57 -24.02
CA PHE A 136 3.80 -14.98 -22.80
C PHE A 136 5.33 -15.07 -22.78
N GLY A 137 5.88 -16.17 -23.33
CA GLY A 137 7.31 -16.43 -23.40
C GLY A 137 7.95 -16.51 -22.01
N THR A 138 9.16 -15.96 -21.89
CA THR A 138 9.90 -15.94 -20.61
C THR A 138 9.41 -14.80 -19.72
N PRO A 139 9.09 -15.05 -18.42
CA PRO A 139 8.76 -13.99 -17.49
C PRO A 139 9.97 -13.08 -17.22
N ASP A 140 9.70 -11.80 -16.97
CA ASP A 140 10.72 -10.84 -16.51
C ASP A 140 11.09 -11.04 -15.05
N PHE A 141 10.23 -11.69 -14.26
CA PHE A 141 10.48 -11.99 -12.86
C PHE A 141 9.67 -13.20 -12.38
N THR A 142 10.25 -14.03 -11.50
CA THR A 142 9.58 -15.24 -10.96
C THR A 142 9.52 -15.23 -9.44
N ILE A 143 8.35 -15.53 -8.87
CA ILE A 143 8.17 -15.77 -7.43
C ILE A 143 8.02 -17.27 -7.16
N TYR A 144 8.83 -17.79 -6.25
CA TYR A 144 8.67 -19.11 -5.64
C TYR A 144 8.05 -18.94 -4.26
N ASN A 145 6.72 -19.06 -4.17
CA ASN A 145 6.01 -19.02 -2.91
C ASN A 145 5.89 -20.43 -2.31
N ALA A 146 6.91 -20.77 -1.53
CA ALA A 146 6.98 -21.95 -0.67
C ALA A 146 6.66 -21.60 0.79
N GLY A 147 5.76 -20.62 1.00
CA GLY A 147 5.50 -20.01 2.30
C GLY A 147 5.03 -20.96 3.41
N GLN A 148 4.47 -22.12 3.04
CA GLN A 148 4.11 -23.20 3.97
C GLN A 148 5.32 -23.93 4.56
N PHE A 149 6.50 -23.80 3.95
CA PHE A 149 7.73 -24.46 4.38
C PHE A 149 8.69 -23.46 5.03
N PRO A 150 9.23 -23.74 6.23
CA PRO A 150 10.11 -22.80 6.92
C PRO A 150 11.49 -22.71 6.25
N CYS A 151 12.13 -21.55 6.35
CA CYS A 151 13.55 -21.44 6.07
C CYS A 151 14.37 -22.06 7.21
N ASN A 152 15.63 -22.38 6.94
CA ASN A 152 16.54 -22.84 7.98
C ASN A 152 17.14 -21.64 8.72
N ARG A 153 16.76 -21.44 9.99
CA ARG A 153 17.28 -20.36 10.85
C ARG A 153 18.80 -20.40 11.08
N TYR A 154 19.44 -21.53 10.82
CA TYR A 154 20.89 -21.69 10.95
C TYR A 154 21.66 -21.40 9.66
N THR A 155 20.96 -21.14 8.55
CA THR A 155 21.59 -20.62 7.33
C THR A 155 22.02 -19.16 7.58
N ALA A 156 23.15 -18.75 6.99
CA ALA A 156 23.63 -17.37 7.07
C ALA A 156 22.53 -16.36 6.71
N PHE A 157 22.63 -15.14 7.26
CA PHE A 157 21.66 -14.05 7.08
C PHE A 157 20.24 -14.31 7.62
N MET A 158 19.88 -15.53 8.07
CA MET A 158 18.56 -15.82 8.63
C MET A 158 18.48 -15.47 10.11
N THR A 159 17.34 -14.88 10.49
CA THR A 159 17.05 -14.44 11.87
C THR A 159 15.84 -15.13 12.47
N SER A 160 15.09 -15.88 11.66
CA SER A 160 13.87 -16.59 12.05
C SER A 160 13.64 -17.77 11.09
N PRO A 161 12.57 -18.57 11.28
CA PRO A 161 12.12 -19.57 10.31
C PRO A 161 11.42 -18.97 9.06
N THR A 162 11.36 -17.64 8.94
CA THR A 162 10.76 -16.91 7.82
C THR A 162 11.86 -16.26 6.97
N SER A 163 11.69 -16.27 5.64
CA SER A 163 12.55 -15.53 4.71
C SER A 163 11.76 -15.04 3.50
N ILE A 164 11.94 -13.77 3.16
CA ILE A 164 11.41 -13.15 1.95
C ILE A 164 12.60 -12.59 1.19
N SER A 165 13.21 -13.42 0.34
CA SER A 165 14.49 -13.11 -0.29
C SER A 165 14.33 -12.80 -1.79
N MET A 166 15.05 -11.80 -2.27
CA MET A 166 15.01 -11.34 -3.65
C MET A 166 16.41 -11.30 -4.26
N ASN A 167 16.54 -11.80 -5.48
CA ASN A 167 17.75 -11.67 -6.29
C ASN A 167 17.39 -10.97 -7.61
N LEU A 168 17.82 -9.72 -7.75
CA LEU A 168 17.49 -8.86 -8.90
C LEU A 168 18.23 -9.30 -10.18
N ALA A 169 19.49 -9.77 -10.05
CA ALA A 169 20.26 -10.27 -11.19
C ALA A 169 19.64 -11.54 -11.77
N ARG A 170 19.17 -12.44 -10.90
CA ARG A 170 18.47 -13.68 -11.29
C ARG A 170 17.00 -13.46 -11.66
N LYS A 171 16.44 -12.30 -11.33
CA LYS A 171 15.02 -11.97 -11.52
C LYS A 171 14.09 -12.94 -10.76
N GLU A 172 14.47 -13.27 -9.53
CA GLU A 172 13.79 -14.26 -8.71
C GLU A 172 13.49 -13.74 -7.31
N MET A 173 12.38 -14.18 -6.74
CA MET A 173 12.02 -14.00 -5.34
C MET A 173 11.59 -15.33 -4.73
N VAL A 174 11.98 -15.56 -3.48
CA VAL A 174 11.68 -16.79 -2.73
C VAL A 174 11.04 -16.42 -1.40
N ILE A 175 9.87 -17.02 -1.13
CA ILE A 175 9.12 -16.86 0.12
C ILE A 175 9.09 -18.19 0.86
N LEU A 176 9.56 -18.18 2.11
CA LEU A 176 9.59 -19.32 3.03
C LEU A 176 9.06 -18.90 4.41
N GLY A 177 8.33 -19.78 5.07
CA GLY A 177 7.91 -19.63 6.48
C GLY A 177 6.93 -18.49 6.75
N THR A 178 6.20 -18.04 5.73
CA THR A 178 5.09 -17.10 5.86
C THR A 178 4.08 -17.38 4.76
N GLN A 179 2.80 -17.45 5.11
CA GLN A 179 1.73 -17.61 4.13
C GLN A 179 0.96 -16.31 3.92
N TYR A 180 1.36 -15.19 4.52
CA TYR A 180 0.71 -13.89 4.29
C TYR A 180 0.83 -13.48 2.82
N ALA A 181 -0.31 -13.39 2.11
CA ALA A 181 -0.32 -13.18 0.67
C ALA A 181 0.29 -11.83 0.24
N GLY A 182 0.21 -10.83 1.13
CA GLY A 182 0.77 -9.50 0.90
C GLY A 182 2.30 -9.47 0.70
N GLU A 183 3.04 -10.53 1.06
CA GLU A 183 4.47 -10.63 0.74
C GLU A 183 4.70 -10.73 -0.78
N MET A 184 3.86 -11.47 -1.51
CA MET A 184 3.98 -11.56 -2.98
C MET A 184 3.74 -10.20 -3.63
N LYS A 185 2.63 -9.53 -3.28
CA LYS A 185 2.29 -8.18 -3.75
C LYS A 185 3.44 -7.19 -3.48
N LYS A 186 3.86 -7.05 -2.22
CA LYS A 186 4.86 -6.04 -1.83
C LYS A 186 6.28 -6.40 -2.27
N GLY A 187 6.56 -7.67 -2.54
CA GLY A 187 7.76 -8.09 -3.25
C GLY A 187 7.81 -7.54 -4.67
N LEU A 188 6.74 -7.73 -5.45
CA LEU A 188 6.62 -7.15 -6.79
C LEU A 188 6.64 -5.62 -6.76
N PHE A 189 6.02 -5.00 -5.76
CA PHE A 189 6.12 -3.55 -5.62
C PHE A 189 7.55 -3.06 -5.35
N SER A 190 8.32 -3.80 -4.53
CA SER A 190 9.75 -3.52 -4.33
C SER A 190 10.52 -3.65 -5.66
N LEU A 191 10.23 -4.67 -6.47
CA LEU A 191 10.79 -4.80 -7.81
C LEU A 191 10.46 -3.57 -8.69
N MET A 192 9.22 -3.08 -8.66
CA MET A 192 8.81 -1.89 -9.40
C MET A 192 9.54 -0.64 -8.90
N HIS A 193 9.76 -0.52 -7.58
CA HIS A 193 10.57 0.53 -6.97
C HIS A 193 12.05 0.50 -7.39
N TYR A 194 12.54 -0.61 -7.95
CA TYR A 194 13.87 -0.72 -8.53
C TYR A 194 13.87 -0.48 -10.05
N LEU A 195 12.99 -1.18 -10.79
CA LEU A 195 12.98 -1.15 -12.25
C LEU A 195 12.50 0.19 -12.82
N MET A 196 11.44 0.78 -12.25
CA MET A 196 10.82 1.97 -12.81
C MET A 196 11.73 3.19 -12.74
N PRO A 197 12.39 3.51 -11.60
CA PRO A 197 13.32 4.62 -11.56
C PRO A 197 14.51 4.47 -12.52
N LYS A 198 14.97 3.24 -12.79
CA LYS A 198 16.01 2.97 -13.79
C LYS A 198 15.55 3.27 -15.22
N ARG A 199 14.24 3.25 -15.47
CA ARG A 199 13.60 3.67 -16.73
C ARG A 199 13.15 5.14 -16.74
N GLY A 200 13.51 5.93 -15.71
CA GLY A 200 13.03 7.31 -15.58
C GLY A 200 11.57 7.44 -15.17
N ILE A 201 10.95 6.37 -14.70
CA ILE A 201 9.54 6.31 -14.30
C ILE A 201 9.45 6.32 -12.77
N LEU A 202 8.63 7.22 -12.24
CA LEU A 202 8.47 7.36 -10.80
C LEU A 202 7.45 6.35 -10.26
N SER A 203 7.92 5.34 -9.54
CA SER A 203 7.07 4.41 -8.77
C SER A 203 6.64 5.01 -7.43
N LEU A 204 5.37 4.87 -7.06
CA LEU A 204 4.72 5.57 -5.95
C LEU A 204 3.83 4.63 -5.13
N HIS A 205 3.83 4.82 -3.81
CA HIS A 205 2.89 4.18 -2.89
C HIS A 205 1.76 5.16 -2.59
N SER A 206 0.68 5.07 -3.36
CA SER A 206 -0.39 6.05 -3.39
C SER A 206 -1.73 5.42 -3.77
N GLY A 207 -2.84 6.00 -3.33
CA GLY A 207 -4.11 5.86 -4.04
C GLY A 207 -4.14 6.80 -5.23
N CYS A 208 -4.92 6.49 -6.27
CA CYS A 208 -5.05 7.33 -7.44
C CYS A 208 -6.46 7.28 -8.01
N ASN A 209 -7.03 8.46 -8.32
CA ASN A 209 -8.30 8.56 -9.01
C ASN A 209 -8.29 9.73 -10.01
N MET A 210 -9.31 9.73 -10.87
CA MET A 210 -9.46 10.68 -11.97
C MET A 210 -10.87 11.25 -11.98
N GLY A 211 -11.00 12.57 -12.02
CA GLY A 211 -12.28 13.23 -12.19
C GLY A 211 -12.83 13.03 -13.60
N LYS A 212 -14.11 13.32 -13.80
CA LYS A 212 -14.76 13.22 -15.12
C LYS A 212 -14.11 14.13 -16.18
N GLY A 213 -13.47 15.22 -15.75
CA GLY A 213 -12.70 16.13 -16.60
C GLY A 213 -11.27 15.70 -16.87
N GLY A 214 -10.86 14.50 -16.42
CA GLY A 214 -9.50 13.97 -16.60
C GLY A 214 -8.47 14.49 -15.60
N ASP A 215 -8.87 15.26 -14.59
CA ASP A 215 -7.97 15.70 -13.52
C ASP A 215 -7.59 14.52 -12.62
N VAL A 216 -6.30 14.21 -12.53
CA VAL A 216 -5.79 13.09 -11.71
C VAL A 216 -5.31 13.60 -10.35
N ALA A 217 -5.57 12.83 -9.30
CA ALA A 217 -5.06 13.05 -7.95
C ALA A 217 -4.33 11.81 -7.42
N LEU A 218 -3.21 12.02 -6.74
CA LEU A 218 -2.44 10.99 -6.04
C LEU A 218 -2.55 11.22 -4.52
N PHE A 219 -2.84 10.15 -3.78
CA PHE A 219 -3.05 10.15 -2.33
C PHE A 219 -1.96 9.34 -1.64
N PHE A 220 -0.97 10.00 -1.06
CA PHE A 220 0.11 9.38 -0.31
C PHE A 220 -0.27 9.20 1.14
N GLY A 221 0.14 8.11 1.76
CA GLY A 221 -0.18 7.84 3.16
C GLY A 221 0.19 6.42 3.57
N LEU A 222 0.32 6.17 4.87
CA LEU A 222 0.50 4.81 5.38
C LEU A 222 -0.82 4.04 5.41
N SER A 223 -0.75 2.77 5.81
CA SER A 223 -1.95 1.96 6.02
C SER A 223 -2.82 2.59 7.09
N GLY A 224 -4.14 2.72 6.86
CA GLY A 224 -5.08 3.28 7.82
C GLY A 224 -5.16 4.82 7.87
N THR A 225 -4.39 5.55 7.05
CA THR A 225 -4.45 7.03 6.97
C THR A 225 -5.52 7.54 6.00
N GLY A 226 -6.37 6.67 5.47
CA GLY A 226 -7.47 7.06 4.57
C GLY A 226 -7.18 7.04 3.08
N LYS A 227 -6.02 6.53 2.62
CA LYS A 227 -5.70 6.39 1.17
C LYS A 227 -6.85 5.74 0.38
N THR A 228 -7.17 4.48 0.67
CA THR A 228 -8.22 3.71 0.00
C THR A 228 -9.58 4.42 0.11
N THR A 229 -9.95 4.87 1.32
CA THR A 229 -11.23 5.54 1.58
C THR A 229 -11.41 6.84 0.80
N LEU A 230 -10.34 7.62 0.60
CA LEU A 230 -10.38 8.90 -0.12
C LEU A 230 -10.14 8.74 -1.63
N SER A 231 -9.41 7.70 -2.07
CA SER A 231 -9.27 7.38 -3.49
C SER A 231 -10.56 6.80 -4.07
N THR A 232 -11.31 6.02 -3.28
CA THR A 232 -12.61 5.44 -3.66
C THR A 232 -13.73 6.45 -3.42
N ASP A 233 -13.77 7.46 -4.29
CA ASP A 233 -14.80 8.48 -4.33
C ASP A 233 -15.80 8.16 -5.45
N HIS A 234 -17.09 8.05 -5.12
CA HIS A 234 -18.15 7.76 -6.08
C HIS A 234 -18.24 8.75 -7.25
N ASN A 235 -17.74 9.98 -7.08
CA ASN A 235 -17.75 11.01 -8.12
C ASN A 235 -16.57 10.93 -9.08
N ARG A 236 -15.58 10.08 -8.79
CA ARG A 236 -14.32 9.97 -9.52
C ARG A 236 -14.08 8.53 -9.95
N LEU A 237 -13.27 8.35 -10.99
CA LEU A 237 -12.90 7.04 -11.48
C LEU A 237 -11.65 6.55 -10.73
N LEU A 238 -11.71 5.38 -10.10
CA LEU A 238 -10.58 4.79 -9.39
C LEU A 238 -9.55 4.26 -10.41
N ILE A 239 -8.30 4.72 -10.33
CA ILE A 239 -7.19 4.15 -11.12
C ILE A 239 -6.55 2.98 -10.34
N GLY A 240 -6.34 3.16 -9.04
CA GLY A 240 -5.89 2.10 -8.13
C GLY A 240 -5.78 2.63 -6.70
N ASP A 241 -5.71 1.75 -5.70
CA ASP A 241 -5.79 2.14 -4.29
C ASP A 241 -4.43 2.24 -3.57
N ASP A 242 -3.35 1.69 -4.16
CA ASP A 242 -2.10 1.49 -3.39
C ASP A 242 -0.78 1.69 -4.16
N GLU A 243 -0.67 1.29 -5.44
CA GLU A 243 0.63 1.26 -6.15
C GLU A 243 0.56 1.82 -7.58
N HIS A 244 1.31 2.89 -7.88
CA HIS A 244 1.26 3.57 -9.18
C HIS A 244 2.65 3.87 -9.75
N CYS A 245 2.69 4.10 -11.06
CA CYS A 245 3.81 4.70 -11.77
C CYS A 245 3.41 6.04 -12.35
N TRP A 246 4.36 6.99 -12.44
CA TRP A 246 4.23 8.24 -13.18
C TRP A 246 5.35 8.34 -14.20
N SER A 247 5.00 8.05 -15.46
CA SER A 247 5.90 8.10 -16.63
C SER A 247 5.82 9.48 -17.30
N ASP A 248 6.36 9.62 -18.51
CA ASP A 248 6.15 10.82 -19.33
C ASP A 248 4.81 10.84 -20.07
N ASN A 249 4.05 9.74 -20.04
CA ASN A 249 2.73 9.64 -20.68
C ASN A 249 1.57 9.83 -19.71
N GLY A 250 1.82 9.81 -18.39
CA GLY A 250 0.78 9.92 -17.38
C GLY A 250 1.03 9.03 -16.18
N VAL A 251 -0.05 8.66 -15.50
CA VAL A 251 -0.04 7.66 -14.42
C VAL A 251 -0.60 6.33 -14.88
N SER A 252 -0.09 5.26 -14.28
CA SER A 252 -0.60 3.91 -14.46
C SER A 252 -0.64 3.18 -13.12
N ASN A 253 -1.68 2.38 -12.91
CA ASN A 253 -1.71 1.44 -11.80
C ASN A 253 -0.70 0.31 -12.06
N ILE A 254 -0.02 -0.16 -11.02
CA ILE A 254 0.86 -1.34 -11.08
C ILE A 254 0.02 -2.62 -11.03
N GLU A 255 -1.12 -2.58 -10.35
CA GLU A 255 -1.93 -3.73 -9.93
C GLU A 255 -3.17 -3.95 -10.82
N GLY A 256 -3.73 -5.16 -10.78
CA GLY A 256 -5.01 -5.50 -11.41
C GLY A 256 -6.18 -5.65 -10.43
N GLY A 257 -6.00 -5.23 -9.18
CA GLY A 257 -6.98 -5.36 -8.11
C GLY A 257 -6.67 -4.49 -6.89
N CYS A 258 -7.47 -4.63 -5.84
CA CYS A 258 -7.30 -3.93 -4.57
C CYS A 258 -7.12 -4.93 -3.42
N TYR A 259 -6.30 -4.57 -2.43
CA TYR A 259 -6.08 -5.38 -1.23
C TYR A 259 -6.53 -4.64 0.04
N ALA A 260 -7.84 -4.45 0.16
CA ALA A 260 -8.47 -3.61 1.16
C ALA A 260 -8.44 -4.23 2.57
N LYS A 261 -8.39 -3.37 3.60
CA LYS A 261 -8.56 -3.77 5.00
C LYS A 261 -10.05 -3.99 5.29
N CYS A 262 -10.38 -5.02 6.05
CA CYS A 262 -11.77 -5.39 6.33
C CYS A 262 -12.22 -5.14 7.77
N ILE A 263 -11.31 -4.80 8.69
CA ILE A 263 -11.69 -4.53 10.08
C ILE A 263 -12.69 -3.36 10.14
N ASP A 264 -13.77 -3.54 10.88
CA ASP A 264 -14.89 -2.61 11.03
C ASP A 264 -15.57 -2.17 9.71
N LEU A 265 -15.40 -2.96 8.64
CA LEU A 265 -16.04 -2.70 7.35
C LEU A 265 -17.56 -2.74 7.52
N SER A 266 -18.23 -1.70 7.05
CA SER A 266 -19.69 -1.61 7.02
C SER A 266 -20.16 -1.10 5.66
N ARG A 267 -21.32 -1.58 5.22
CA ARG A 267 -21.91 -1.22 3.93
C ARG A 267 -22.21 0.28 3.85
N GLU A 268 -22.57 0.90 4.97
CA GLU A 268 -22.93 2.32 5.04
C GLU A 268 -21.71 3.23 4.87
N LYS A 269 -20.55 2.81 5.42
CA LYS A 269 -19.32 3.61 5.36
C LYS A 269 -18.56 3.41 4.06
N GLU A 270 -18.49 2.17 3.57
CA GLU A 270 -17.65 1.77 2.43
C GLU A 270 -18.40 0.80 1.50
N PRO A 271 -19.50 1.27 0.83
CA PRO A 271 -20.38 0.42 0.04
C PRO A 271 -19.68 -0.27 -1.14
N ASP A 272 -18.75 0.41 -1.81
CA ASP A 272 -18.05 -0.16 -2.98
C ASP A 272 -17.16 -1.34 -2.58
N ILE A 273 -16.42 -1.21 -1.48
CA ILE A 273 -15.58 -2.29 -0.94
C ILE A 273 -16.47 -3.43 -0.45
N TRP A 274 -17.55 -3.12 0.26
CA TRP A 274 -18.53 -4.12 0.71
C TRP A 274 -19.09 -4.94 -0.47
N ASN A 275 -19.54 -4.28 -1.53
CA ASN A 275 -20.13 -4.93 -2.71
C ASN A 275 -19.09 -5.68 -3.57
N ALA A 276 -17.81 -5.32 -3.46
CA ALA A 276 -16.72 -6.06 -4.09
C ALA A 276 -16.43 -7.39 -3.38
N ILE A 277 -16.95 -7.65 -2.18
CA ILE A 277 -16.75 -8.94 -1.50
C ILE A 277 -17.82 -9.93 -1.96
N LYS A 278 -17.50 -10.69 -3.00
CA LYS A 278 -18.36 -11.69 -3.64
C LYS A 278 -17.52 -12.86 -4.16
N PHE A 279 -18.11 -13.78 -4.92
CA PHE A 279 -17.37 -14.84 -5.63
C PHE A 279 -16.16 -14.26 -6.40
N GLY A 280 -15.01 -14.93 -6.31
CA GLY A 280 -13.71 -14.46 -6.82
C GLY A 280 -12.87 -13.68 -5.82
N THR A 281 -13.48 -13.11 -4.77
CA THR A 281 -12.75 -12.37 -3.72
C THR A 281 -12.10 -13.32 -2.73
N VAL A 282 -10.86 -13.03 -2.34
CA VAL A 282 -10.18 -13.71 -1.23
C VAL A 282 -10.32 -12.87 0.03
N LEU A 283 -10.89 -13.44 1.08
CA LEU A 283 -10.88 -12.88 2.44
C LEU A 283 -9.78 -13.55 3.26
N GLU A 284 -8.81 -12.77 3.74
CA GLU A 284 -7.68 -13.28 4.53
C GLU A 284 -7.90 -12.94 6.02
N ASN A 285 -7.87 -13.97 6.86
CA ASN A 285 -7.92 -13.90 8.32
C ASN A 285 -9.20 -13.32 8.93
N VAL A 286 -10.32 -13.31 8.20
CA VAL A 286 -11.63 -12.92 8.74
C VAL A 286 -12.24 -14.02 9.60
N VAL A 287 -13.09 -13.63 10.54
CA VAL A 287 -13.94 -14.54 11.31
C VAL A 287 -15.36 -14.47 10.74
N PHE A 288 -16.05 -15.60 10.70
CA PHE A 288 -17.43 -15.69 10.21
C PHE A 288 -18.23 -16.70 11.02
N ASN A 289 -19.55 -16.56 11.02
CA ASN A 289 -20.44 -17.52 11.66
C ASN A 289 -20.39 -18.88 10.94
N GLU A 290 -20.10 -19.97 11.64
CA GLU A 290 -19.93 -21.29 11.01
C GLU A 290 -21.19 -21.80 10.30
N ARG A 291 -22.38 -21.40 10.77
CA ARG A 291 -23.67 -21.84 10.21
C ARG A 291 -24.14 -20.93 9.08
N THR A 292 -24.21 -19.63 9.30
CA THR A 292 -24.73 -18.67 8.30
C THR A 292 -23.70 -18.26 7.28
N ARG A 293 -22.41 -18.43 7.60
CA ARG A 293 -21.25 -17.98 6.81
C ARG A 293 -21.13 -16.46 6.69
N ASP A 294 -21.89 -15.70 7.47
CA ASP A 294 -21.76 -14.25 7.54
C ASP A 294 -20.46 -13.85 8.24
N VAL A 295 -19.73 -12.94 7.62
CA VAL A 295 -18.46 -12.44 8.14
C VAL A 295 -18.72 -11.42 9.24
N ASP A 296 -18.04 -11.58 10.37
CA ASP A 296 -17.98 -10.57 11.41
C ASP A 296 -16.73 -9.71 11.18
N TYR A 297 -16.95 -8.55 10.54
CA TYR A 297 -15.86 -7.61 10.25
C TYR A 297 -15.35 -6.88 11.48
N SER A 298 -16.03 -6.95 12.63
CA SER A 298 -15.55 -6.36 13.89
C SER A 298 -14.66 -7.30 14.70
N ASP A 299 -14.69 -8.60 14.38
CA ASP A 299 -13.90 -9.60 15.10
C ASP A 299 -12.42 -9.51 14.71
N LYS A 300 -11.60 -9.28 15.72
CA LYS A 300 -10.14 -9.15 15.64
C LYS A 300 -9.38 -10.25 16.40
N SER A 301 -10.06 -11.33 16.78
CA SER A 301 -9.50 -12.45 17.55
C SER A 301 -8.32 -13.14 16.84
N ILE A 302 -8.31 -13.14 15.50
CA ILE A 302 -7.17 -13.59 14.70
C ILE A 302 -6.16 -12.46 14.50
N THR A 303 -6.62 -11.30 14.04
CA THR A 303 -5.80 -10.12 13.76
C THR A 303 -6.67 -8.89 13.51
N GLU A 304 -6.13 -7.70 13.75
CA GLU A 304 -6.72 -6.44 13.27
C GLU A 304 -6.42 -6.16 11.79
N ASN A 305 -5.54 -6.95 11.14
CA ASN A 305 -5.19 -6.83 9.73
C ASN A 305 -5.97 -7.81 8.85
N THR A 306 -7.28 -7.94 9.07
CA THR A 306 -8.17 -8.69 8.18
C THR A 306 -8.24 -7.99 6.81
N ARG A 307 -8.33 -8.77 5.73
CA ARG A 307 -8.18 -8.26 4.36
C ARG A 307 -9.14 -8.88 3.35
N ALA A 308 -9.42 -8.13 2.28
CA ALA A 308 -10.10 -8.59 1.08
C ALA A 308 -9.25 -8.27 -0.16
N ALA A 309 -8.93 -9.28 -0.97
CA ALA A 309 -8.31 -9.12 -2.28
C ALA A 309 -9.32 -9.41 -3.38
N TYR A 310 -9.60 -8.43 -4.23
CA TYR A 310 -10.55 -8.54 -5.33
C TYR A 310 -10.05 -7.85 -6.59
N PRO A 311 -10.45 -8.33 -7.79
CA PRO A 311 -10.12 -7.67 -9.06
C PRO A 311 -10.65 -6.23 -9.10
N ILE A 312 -9.95 -5.34 -9.79
CA ILE A 312 -10.29 -3.91 -9.85
C ILE A 312 -11.67 -3.69 -10.48
N GLU A 313 -12.10 -4.57 -11.37
CA GLU A 313 -13.40 -4.59 -12.05
C GLU A 313 -14.58 -4.78 -11.08
N TYR A 314 -14.31 -5.18 -9.83
CA TYR A 314 -15.36 -5.28 -8.82
C TYR A 314 -15.75 -3.91 -8.25
N ILE A 315 -14.94 -2.88 -8.49
CA ILE A 315 -15.26 -1.49 -8.16
C ILE A 315 -16.01 -0.87 -9.35
N PRO A 316 -17.30 -0.47 -9.21
CA PRO A 316 -18.11 -0.02 -10.34
C PRO A 316 -17.57 1.19 -11.10
N ASN A 317 -16.88 2.10 -10.41
CA ASN A 317 -16.26 3.31 -10.95
C ASN A 317 -14.76 3.13 -11.23
N ALA A 318 -14.25 1.90 -11.33
CA ALA A 318 -12.87 1.67 -11.77
C ALA A 318 -12.64 2.18 -13.20
N LYS A 319 -11.51 2.85 -13.42
CA LYS A 319 -11.05 3.24 -14.75
C LYS A 319 -10.34 2.06 -15.40
N ILE A 320 -10.92 1.47 -16.45
CA ILE A 320 -10.26 0.45 -17.27
C ILE A 320 -9.95 1.03 -18.68
N PRO A 321 -8.74 0.86 -19.24
CA PRO A 321 -7.50 0.46 -18.55
C PRO A 321 -7.14 1.45 -17.44
N CYS A 322 -6.46 0.98 -16.39
CA CYS A 322 -6.08 1.76 -15.20
C CYS A 322 -4.91 2.72 -15.45
N VAL A 323 -5.08 3.61 -16.43
CA VAL A 323 -4.16 4.67 -16.81
C VAL A 323 -4.90 6.01 -16.81
N GLY A 324 -4.18 7.08 -16.52
CA GLY A 324 -4.68 8.45 -16.54
C GLY A 324 -3.61 9.44 -16.97
N PRO A 325 -3.99 10.69 -17.30
CA PRO A 325 -3.04 11.75 -17.63
C PRO A 325 -2.22 12.18 -16.40
N HIS A 326 -1.40 13.22 -16.54
CA HIS A 326 -0.58 13.72 -15.43
C HIS A 326 -1.42 14.19 -14.24
N PRO A 327 -1.01 13.87 -13.00
CA PRO A 327 -1.64 14.37 -11.78
C PRO A 327 -1.64 15.89 -11.71
N LYS A 328 -2.79 16.47 -11.35
CA LYS A 328 -2.89 17.89 -10.97
C LYS A 328 -2.68 18.10 -9.48
N ASN A 329 -3.00 17.08 -8.67
CA ASN A 329 -2.97 17.16 -7.21
C ASN A 329 -2.14 16.02 -6.61
N ILE A 330 -1.21 16.38 -5.73
CA ILE A 330 -0.39 15.48 -4.91
C ILE A 330 -0.80 15.69 -3.45
N ILE A 331 -1.51 14.73 -2.88
CA ILE A 331 -2.13 14.84 -1.56
C ILE A 331 -1.37 13.94 -0.58
N LEU A 332 -0.70 14.55 0.39
CA LEU A 332 0.02 13.86 1.45
C LEU A 332 -0.90 13.72 2.67
N LEU A 333 -1.36 12.50 2.96
CA LEU A 333 -2.22 12.21 4.11
C LEU A 333 -1.37 11.96 5.36
N ALA A 334 -1.61 12.75 6.40
CA ALA A 334 -1.01 12.56 7.71
C ALA A 334 -2.09 12.25 8.74
N CYS A 335 -1.98 11.11 9.42
CA CYS A 335 -2.83 10.83 10.58
C CYS A 335 -2.15 11.40 11.83
N ASP A 336 -2.29 12.71 12.06
CA ASP A 336 -1.66 13.37 13.20
C ASP A 336 -2.44 13.11 14.50
N ALA A 337 -1.90 12.27 15.37
CA ALA A 337 -2.47 11.98 16.70
C ALA A 337 -2.02 12.97 17.79
N TYR A 338 -1.12 13.91 17.47
CA TYR A 338 -0.79 15.04 18.35
C TYR A 338 -1.82 16.17 18.21
N GLY A 339 -2.55 16.23 17.09
CA GLY A 339 -3.67 17.16 16.89
C GLY A 339 -3.26 18.61 16.62
N VAL A 340 -2.06 18.80 16.05
CA VAL A 340 -1.45 20.12 15.83
C VAL A 340 -1.36 20.51 14.35
N LEU A 341 -1.43 19.55 13.43
CA LEU A 341 -1.47 19.81 12.00
C LEU A 341 -2.86 20.30 11.56
N PRO A 342 -2.92 21.31 10.66
CA PRO A 342 -4.17 21.79 10.09
C PRO A 342 -4.88 20.72 9.26
N PRO A 343 -6.22 20.76 9.14
CA PRO A 343 -6.98 19.84 8.28
C PRO A 343 -6.48 19.79 6.84
N VAL A 344 -6.05 20.93 6.31
CA VAL A 344 -5.44 21.05 4.99
C VAL A 344 -4.42 22.17 4.93
N SER A 345 -3.35 21.97 4.18
CA SER A 345 -2.39 23.00 3.81
C SER A 345 -2.00 22.90 2.35
N LYS A 346 -1.89 24.06 1.70
CA LYS A 346 -1.23 24.18 0.40
C LYS A 346 0.27 24.17 0.63
N LEU A 347 0.99 23.31 -0.09
CA LEU A 347 2.44 23.19 0.04
C LEU A 347 3.12 23.82 -1.15
N ASN A 348 4.18 24.58 -0.90
CA ASN A 348 5.15 24.87 -1.95
C ASN A 348 5.99 23.61 -2.28
N LEU A 349 6.80 23.67 -3.34
CA LEU A 349 7.58 22.52 -3.78
C LEU A 349 8.56 22.02 -2.70
N ALA A 350 9.25 22.92 -2.00
CA ALA A 350 10.22 22.57 -0.96
C ALA A 350 9.52 21.89 0.23
N GLN A 351 8.39 22.42 0.68
CA GLN A 351 7.56 21.80 1.72
C GLN A 351 7.02 20.44 1.26
N THR A 352 6.60 20.31 0.00
CA THR A 352 6.11 19.03 -0.54
C THR A 352 7.22 17.98 -0.46
N MET A 353 8.44 18.31 -0.86
CA MET A 353 9.57 17.37 -0.77
C MET A 353 9.93 17.05 0.68
N TYR A 354 9.95 18.06 1.56
CA TYR A 354 10.24 17.87 2.99
C TYR A 354 9.25 16.91 3.64
N HIS A 355 7.94 17.11 3.43
CA HIS A 355 6.90 16.25 3.98
C HIS A 355 6.85 14.89 3.29
N PHE A 356 7.15 14.81 1.99
CA PHE A 356 7.22 13.54 1.26
C PHE A 356 8.38 12.65 1.75
N ILE A 357 9.58 13.21 1.90
CA ILE A 357 10.75 12.48 2.44
C ILE A 357 10.53 12.14 3.91
N SER A 358 9.91 13.03 4.69
CA SER A 358 9.61 12.73 6.10
C SER A 358 8.56 11.62 6.23
N GLY A 359 7.52 11.64 5.39
CA GLY A 359 6.45 10.65 5.38
C GLY A 359 5.80 10.45 6.75
N TYR A 360 5.47 11.57 7.39
CA TYR A 360 4.98 11.60 8.77
C TYR A 360 3.54 11.08 8.88
N THR A 361 3.33 10.25 9.90
CA THR A 361 2.02 9.91 10.48
C THR A 361 2.20 9.64 11.98
N ALA A 362 1.13 9.40 12.72
CA ALA A 362 1.23 8.92 14.09
C ALA A 362 0.55 7.55 14.26
N ILE A 363 1.11 6.72 15.13
CA ILE A 363 0.46 5.54 15.68
C ILE A 363 -0.34 5.99 16.90
N VAL A 364 -1.57 5.47 16.99
CA VAL A 364 -2.54 5.84 18.03
C VAL A 364 -2.23 5.04 19.31
N ALA A 365 -2.42 5.66 20.48
CA ALA A 365 -2.25 4.96 21.74
C ALA A 365 -3.27 3.81 21.88
N GLY A 366 -2.80 2.64 22.30
CA GLY A 366 -3.63 1.45 22.50
C GLY A 366 -3.98 0.64 21.25
N THR A 367 -3.49 1.02 20.05
CA THR A 367 -3.65 0.20 18.83
C THR A 367 -2.49 -0.76 18.59
N GLU A 368 -1.36 -0.61 19.31
CA GLU A 368 -0.25 -1.56 19.30
C GLU A 368 0.21 -1.84 20.73
N ASP A 369 0.66 -3.08 20.99
CA ASP A 369 1.15 -3.51 22.29
C ASP A 369 2.29 -2.61 22.80
N GLY A 370 2.09 -2.01 23.97
CA GLY A 370 3.09 -1.17 24.65
C GLY A 370 3.01 0.33 24.34
N ILE A 371 2.16 0.78 23.41
CA ILE A 371 2.01 2.21 23.08
C ILE A 371 0.94 2.86 23.97
N LYS A 372 1.37 3.67 24.95
CA LYS A 372 0.49 4.39 25.90
C LYS A 372 0.19 5.84 25.50
N GLU A 373 0.98 6.42 24.61
CA GLU A 373 0.84 7.79 24.10
C GLU A 373 1.01 7.83 22.57
N PRO A 374 0.44 8.84 21.87
CA PRO A 374 0.70 9.06 20.44
C PRO A 374 2.18 9.02 20.11
N THR A 375 2.54 8.15 19.17
CA THR A 375 3.93 7.97 18.75
C THR A 375 4.08 8.38 17.28
N ALA A 376 4.86 9.42 17.04
CA ALA A 376 5.23 9.84 15.70
C ALA A 376 5.95 8.70 14.96
N THR A 377 5.54 8.47 13.73
CA THR A 377 6.14 7.49 12.82
C THR A 377 6.49 8.21 11.53
N PHE A 378 7.74 8.07 11.12
CA PHE A 378 8.26 8.63 9.87
C PHE A 378 8.55 7.47 8.94
N SER A 379 7.88 7.45 7.80
CA SER A 379 8.07 6.43 6.77
C SER A 379 8.32 7.14 5.46
N ALA A 380 9.60 7.31 5.12
CA ALA A 380 10.02 8.03 3.94
C ALA A 380 9.22 7.67 2.68
N CYS A 381 8.84 8.70 1.92
CA CYS A 381 7.98 8.61 0.74
C CYS A 381 6.61 7.95 1.01
N PHE A 382 6.16 7.93 2.27
CA PHE A 382 4.98 7.19 2.75
C PHE A 382 5.03 5.70 2.41
N GLY A 383 6.22 5.12 2.24
CA GLY A 383 6.41 3.78 1.69
C GLY A 383 7.75 3.14 2.01
N ALA A 384 8.45 3.58 3.07
CA ALA A 384 9.83 3.22 3.35
C ALA A 384 10.10 1.71 3.33
N ALA A 385 9.13 0.88 3.74
CA ALA A 385 9.26 -0.58 3.77
C ALA A 385 9.50 -1.22 2.38
N PHE A 386 9.21 -0.50 1.29
CA PHE A 386 9.22 -1.02 -0.08
C PHE A 386 10.27 -0.35 -0.96
N LEU A 387 10.91 0.71 -0.49
CA LEU A 387 11.90 1.46 -1.26
C LEU A 387 13.16 0.63 -1.50
N MET A 388 13.62 0.62 -2.75
CA MET A 388 14.86 -0.04 -3.14
C MET A 388 16.02 0.94 -3.25
N LEU A 389 15.73 2.18 -3.66
CA LEU A 389 16.71 3.27 -3.76
C LEU A 389 16.58 4.23 -2.58
N HIS A 390 17.53 5.15 -2.45
CA HIS A 390 17.49 6.15 -1.37
C HIS A 390 16.27 7.08 -1.55
N PRO A 391 15.55 7.48 -0.47
CA PRO A 391 14.34 8.32 -0.56
C PRO A 391 14.51 9.60 -1.38
N THR A 392 15.70 10.20 -1.36
CA THR A 392 16.01 11.42 -2.13
C THR A 392 15.90 11.22 -3.64
N LYS A 393 16.12 10.00 -4.16
CA LYS A 393 15.93 9.69 -5.58
C LYS A 393 14.47 9.84 -5.99
N TYR A 394 13.55 9.27 -5.19
CA TYR A 394 12.11 9.36 -5.45
C TYR A 394 11.61 10.80 -5.28
N ALA A 395 12.11 11.52 -4.27
CA ALA A 395 11.76 12.93 -4.06
C ALA A 395 12.23 13.82 -5.23
N ALA A 396 13.47 13.65 -5.71
CA ALA A 396 13.97 14.39 -6.87
C ALA A 396 13.11 14.16 -8.12
N MET A 397 12.75 12.90 -8.39
CA MET A 397 11.86 12.54 -9.50
C MET A 397 10.45 13.14 -9.32
N LEU A 398 9.91 13.13 -8.10
CA LEU A 398 8.61 13.75 -7.82
C LEU A 398 8.66 15.26 -8.07
N ALA A 399 9.70 15.94 -7.59
CA ALA A 399 9.89 17.37 -7.81
C ALA A 399 9.93 17.72 -9.30
N GLU A 400 10.72 16.98 -10.08
CA GLU A 400 10.85 17.17 -11.52
C GLU A 400 9.50 17.00 -12.23
N LYS A 401 8.77 15.93 -11.91
CA LYS A 401 7.44 15.65 -12.49
C LYS A 401 6.42 16.73 -12.09
N MET A 402 6.41 17.16 -10.83
CA MET A 402 5.52 18.23 -10.36
C MET A 402 5.80 19.57 -11.07
N GLN A 403 7.07 19.93 -11.24
CA GLN A 403 7.47 21.15 -11.95
C GLN A 403 7.12 21.08 -13.44
N LYS A 404 7.41 19.95 -14.09
CA LYS A 404 7.17 19.74 -15.52
C LYS A 404 5.68 19.79 -15.88
N TYR A 405 4.82 19.22 -15.03
CA TYR A 405 3.40 19.03 -15.32
C TYR A 405 2.46 19.94 -14.50
N GLY A 406 3.01 20.81 -13.64
CA GLY A 406 2.24 21.81 -12.89
C GLY A 406 1.37 21.24 -11.77
N ALA A 407 1.80 20.14 -11.14
CA ALA A 407 1.04 19.52 -10.05
C ALA A 407 1.20 20.30 -8.73
N THR A 408 0.11 20.43 -7.97
CA THR A 408 0.10 21.14 -6.67
C THR A 408 0.17 20.14 -5.52
N GLY A 409 1.02 20.44 -4.52
CA GLY A 409 1.16 19.65 -3.30
C GLY A 409 0.21 20.11 -2.19
N TRP A 410 -0.37 19.15 -1.48
CA TRP A 410 -1.29 19.36 -0.36
C TRP A 410 -0.90 18.47 0.81
N LEU A 411 -0.98 18.99 2.03
CA LEU A 411 -0.93 18.20 3.26
C LEU A 411 -2.33 18.14 3.85
N VAL A 412 -2.88 16.95 4.08
CA VAL A 412 -4.22 16.77 4.63
C VAL A 412 -4.13 15.95 5.91
N ASN A 413 -4.59 16.53 7.02
CA ASN A 413 -4.65 15.83 8.29
C ASN A 413 -5.93 14.97 8.37
N THR A 414 -5.76 13.65 8.46
CA THR A 414 -6.83 12.66 8.65
C THR A 414 -6.90 12.12 10.07
N GLY A 415 -6.08 12.69 10.96
CA GLY A 415 -5.95 12.37 12.37
C GLY A 415 -6.84 13.26 13.23
N TRP A 416 -6.27 13.84 14.28
CA TRP A 416 -6.97 14.53 15.36
C TRP A 416 -6.91 16.06 15.23
N SER A 417 -7.84 16.72 15.90
CA SER A 417 -7.88 18.17 16.13
C SER A 417 -8.43 18.44 17.53
N GLY A 418 -8.10 19.62 18.09
CA GLY A 418 -8.60 20.08 19.39
C GLY A 418 -7.96 19.39 20.59
N GLY A 419 -6.78 18.81 20.41
CA GLY A 419 -6.03 18.06 21.42
C GLY A 419 -5.34 16.83 20.83
N ALA A 420 -4.37 16.29 21.55
CA ALA A 420 -3.79 14.99 21.22
C ALA A 420 -4.83 13.86 21.44
N TYR A 421 -4.56 12.67 20.91
CA TYR A 421 -5.40 11.49 21.16
C TYR A 421 -5.67 11.29 22.66
N GLY A 422 -6.93 11.01 23.00
CA GLY A 422 -7.41 10.93 24.39
C GLY A 422 -8.11 12.20 24.87
N VAL A 423 -7.75 13.36 24.32
CA VAL A 423 -8.39 14.66 24.59
C VAL A 423 -9.11 15.19 23.35
N GLY A 424 -8.39 15.27 22.23
CA GLY A 424 -8.91 15.73 20.96
C GLY A 424 -9.80 14.69 20.27
N LYS A 425 -10.42 15.11 19.16
CA LYS A 425 -11.30 14.25 18.36
C LYS A 425 -10.72 14.08 16.96
N ARG A 426 -10.92 12.89 16.38
CA ARG A 426 -10.56 12.65 14.98
C ARG A 426 -11.37 13.60 14.09
N ILE A 427 -10.72 14.19 13.09
CA ILE A 427 -11.36 15.05 12.09
C ILE A 427 -12.47 14.25 11.42
N LYS A 428 -13.68 14.82 11.38
CA LYS A 428 -14.85 14.14 10.85
C LYS A 428 -14.64 13.86 9.36
N LEU A 429 -14.84 12.62 8.93
CA LEU A 429 -14.69 12.20 7.52
C LEU A 429 -15.48 13.08 6.53
N PRO A 430 -16.72 13.53 6.82
CA PRO A 430 -17.41 14.50 5.95
C PRO A 430 -16.63 15.80 5.70
N TYR A 431 -15.92 16.32 6.71
CA TYR A 431 -15.09 17.52 6.54
C TYR A 431 -13.86 17.23 5.69
N THR A 432 -13.20 16.08 5.89
CA THR A 432 -12.10 15.65 5.04
C THR A 432 -12.55 15.48 3.59
N ARG A 433 -13.73 14.88 3.33
CA ARG A 433 -14.27 14.76 1.96
C ARG A 433 -14.52 16.13 1.33
N LYS A 434 -15.13 17.07 2.06
CA LYS A 434 -15.30 18.46 1.59
C LYS A 434 -13.99 19.17 1.25
N ILE A 435 -12.95 18.95 2.06
CA ILE A 435 -11.59 19.44 1.77
C ILE A 435 -11.05 18.85 0.46
N ILE A 436 -11.19 17.54 0.27
CA ILE A 436 -10.75 16.85 -0.95
C ILE A 436 -11.55 17.35 -2.17
N ASP A 437 -12.86 17.58 -2.03
CA ASP A 437 -13.70 18.16 -3.08
C ASP A 437 -13.23 19.57 -3.46
N ALA A 438 -12.87 20.41 -2.48
CA ALA A 438 -12.34 21.75 -2.71
C ALA A 438 -10.93 21.75 -3.36
N ILE A 439 -10.12 20.71 -3.11
CA ILE A 439 -8.87 20.48 -3.84
C ILE A 439 -9.16 20.12 -5.30
N HIS A 440 -10.09 19.19 -5.54
CA HIS A 440 -10.43 18.73 -6.89
C HIS A 440 -11.09 19.80 -7.74
N SER A 441 -11.98 20.61 -7.16
CA SER A 441 -12.70 21.69 -7.85
C SER A 441 -11.79 22.85 -8.25
N GLY A 442 -10.61 22.96 -7.63
CA GLY A 442 -9.70 24.09 -7.78
C GLY A 442 -10.05 25.29 -6.89
N GLU A 443 -11.08 25.20 -6.05
CA GLU A 443 -11.46 26.25 -5.07
C GLU A 443 -10.25 26.67 -4.21
N LEU A 444 -9.48 25.70 -3.72
CA LEU A 444 -8.30 25.97 -2.91
C LEU A 444 -7.14 26.59 -3.71
N LEU A 445 -7.11 26.51 -5.04
CA LEU A 445 -6.05 27.19 -5.80
C LEU A 445 -6.13 28.70 -5.69
N THR A 446 -7.34 29.24 -5.54
CA THR A 446 -7.67 30.68 -5.49
C THR A 446 -8.12 31.18 -4.12
N ALA A 447 -8.08 30.34 -3.09
CA ALA A 447 -8.49 30.71 -1.74
C ALA A 447 -7.55 31.73 -1.09
N ASN A 448 -8.02 32.40 -0.05
CA ASN A 448 -7.19 33.24 0.82
C ASN A 448 -6.46 32.36 1.84
N TYR A 449 -5.18 32.65 2.06
CA TYR A 449 -4.30 31.86 2.91
C TYR A 449 -3.68 32.68 4.03
N LYS A 450 -3.44 32.01 5.16
CA LYS A 450 -2.55 32.49 6.22
C LYS A 450 -1.50 31.42 6.52
N LYS A 451 -0.38 31.82 7.13
CA LYS A 451 0.69 30.90 7.49
C LYS A 451 0.58 30.46 8.95
N THR A 452 0.79 29.18 9.22
CA THR A 452 0.91 28.66 10.58
C THR A 452 2.24 29.06 11.21
N ASP A 453 2.27 29.16 12.53
CA ASP A 453 3.53 29.25 13.28
C ASP A 453 4.37 27.97 13.11
N VAL A 454 5.68 28.09 13.33
CA VAL A 454 6.68 27.00 13.32
C VAL A 454 6.88 26.32 11.96
N PHE A 455 5.86 25.66 11.41
CA PHE A 455 5.95 24.94 10.13
C PHE A 455 5.77 25.85 8.90
N GLY A 456 5.18 27.03 9.05
CA GLY A 456 4.94 27.96 7.93
C GLY A 456 4.01 27.41 6.85
N LEU A 457 3.06 26.54 7.23
CA LEU A 457 2.11 25.93 6.30
C LEU A 457 1.05 26.95 5.87
N GLU A 458 0.70 26.98 4.59
CA GLU A 458 -0.38 27.84 4.10
C GLU A 458 -1.72 27.16 4.31
N ILE A 459 -2.54 27.70 5.22
CA ILE A 459 -3.87 27.20 5.55
C ILE A 459 -4.95 28.15 5.01
N PRO A 460 -6.04 27.61 4.41
CA PRO A 460 -7.11 28.45 3.88
C PRO A 460 -7.90 29.10 5.02
N THR A 461 -8.43 30.30 4.79
CA THR A 461 -9.22 31.02 5.80
C THR A 461 -10.66 30.52 5.92
N ALA A 462 -11.19 29.90 4.87
CA ALA A 462 -12.53 29.31 4.81
C ALA A 462 -12.58 28.22 3.73
N ILE A 463 -13.48 27.25 3.90
CA ILE A 463 -13.86 26.24 2.91
C ILE A 463 -15.36 26.00 3.08
N ASP A 464 -16.12 25.98 1.99
CA ASP A 464 -17.57 25.77 2.08
C ASP A 464 -17.90 24.41 2.75
N GLY A 465 -18.84 24.44 3.70
CA GLY A 465 -19.25 23.26 4.47
C GLY A 465 -18.24 22.74 5.51
N VAL A 466 -17.13 23.44 5.76
CA VAL A 466 -16.17 23.12 6.84
C VAL A 466 -16.11 24.30 7.83
N PRO A 467 -16.29 24.08 9.15
CA PRO A 467 -16.19 25.15 10.13
C PRO A 467 -14.83 25.86 10.07
N SER A 468 -14.80 27.19 9.92
CA SER A 468 -13.54 27.94 9.77
C SER A 468 -12.63 27.81 10.99
N GLU A 469 -13.20 27.59 12.17
CA GLU A 469 -12.48 27.36 13.43
C GLU A 469 -11.55 26.16 13.38
N ILE A 470 -11.88 25.09 12.64
CA ILE A 470 -11.02 23.89 12.57
C ILE A 470 -9.83 24.07 11.62
N LEU A 471 -9.90 25.01 10.68
CA LEU A 471 -8.85 25.22 9.67
C LEU A 471 -7.52 25.70 10.28
N ASP A 472 -7.62 26.39 11.42
CA ASP A 472 -6.46 26.75 12.24
C ASP A 472 -6.50 25.97 13.57
N PRO A 473 -5.68 24.91 13.72
CA PRO A 473 -5.72 23.99 14.85
C PRO A 473 -5.75 24.68 16.21
N ILE A 474 -4.99 25.77 16.38
CA ILE A 474 -4.93 26.48 17.65
C ILE A 474 -6.31 26.88 18.16
N ASN A 475 -7.26 27.21 17.28
CA ASN A 475 -8.61 27.62 17.65
C ASN A 475 -9.41 26.50 18.32
N THR A 476 -9.14 25.25 17.96
CA THR A 476 -9.87 24.07 18.48
C THR A 476 -9.35 23.59 19.84
N TRP A 477 -8.15 24.00 20.25
CA TRP A 477 -7.59 23.63 21.56
C TRP A 477 -8.15 24.53 22.66
N SER A 478 -8.58 23.94 23.78
CA SER A 478 -9.00 24.71 24.96
C SER A 478 -7.80 25.40 25.62
N ASP A 479 -6.67 24.70 25.74
CA ASP A 479 -5.41 25.24 26.25
C ASP A 479 -4.48 25.60 25.07
N LYS A 480 -4.27 26.91 24.86
CA LYS A 480 -3.41 27.41 23.78
C LYS A 480 -1.91 27.23 24.08
N ALA A 481 -1.52 27.11 25.35
CA ALA A 481 -0.14 26.85 25.74
C ALA A 481 0.22 25.38 25.48
N GLU A 482 -0.69 24.46 25.81
CA GLU A 482 -0.52 23.03 25.52
C GLU A 482 -0.41 22.76 24.00
N TYR A 483 -1.21 23.47 23.20
CA TYR A 483 -1.07 23.43 21.73
C TYR A 483 0.34 23.82 21.29
N LYS A 484 0.87 24.94 21.80
CA LYS A 484 2.20 25.45 21.41
C LYS A 484 3.32 24.51 21.83
N GLU A 485 3.25 23.94 23.04
CA GLU A 485 4.22 22.96 23.51
C GLU A 485 4.21 21.71 22.61
N THR A 486 3.02 21.19 22.31
CA THR A 486 2.85 20.01 21.45
C THR A 486 3.34 20.28 20.02
N LEU A 487 3.07 21.47 19.49
CA LEU A 487 3.55 21.91 18.17
C LEU A 487 5.08 21.93 18.10
N LEU A 488 5.75 22.49 19.12
CA LEU A 488 7.20 22.53 19.21
C LEU A 488 7.80 21.12 19.40
N LYS A 489 7.15 20.26 20.19
CA LYS A 489 7.54 18.86 20.35
C LYS A 489 7.51 18.14 19.00
N LEU A 490 6.42 18.27 18.23
CA LEU A 490 6.32 17.64 16.91
C LEU A 490 7.36 18.20 15.94
N ALA A 491 7.58 19.52 15.91
CA ALA A 491 8.61 20.14 15.08
C ALA A 491 10.03 19.61 15.40
N GLY A 492 10.33 19.41 16.69
CA GLY A 492 11.58 18.78 17.12
C GLY A 492 11.74 17.35 16.62
N LEU A 493 10.66 16.55 16.58
CA LEU A 493 10.68 15.20 16.01
C LEU A 493 10.93 15.21 14.50
N PHE A 494 10.31 16.13 13.77
CA PHE A 494 10.58 16.33 12.34
C PHE A 494 12.06 16.68 12.09
N LYS A 495 12.62 17.62 12.87
CA LYS A 495 14.03 18.01 12.74
C LYS A 495 14.96 16.83 12.99
N LYS A 496 14.75 16.09 14.09
CA LYS A 496 15.54 14.92 14.45
C LYS A 496 15.46 13.79 13.41
N ASN A 497 14.31 13.63 12.76
CA ASN A 497 14.14 12.63 11.71
C ASN A 497 14.85 13.02 10.40
N PHE A 498 14.98 14.32 10.14
CA PHE A 498 15.57 14.82 8.90
C PHE A 498 17.11 14.93 8.96
N GLU A 499 17.68 14.96 10.17
CA GLU A 499 19.11 14.74 10.45
C GLU A 499 19.52 13.29 10.22
#